data_AF-A0AAU2IK65-F1
#
_entry.id   AF-A0AAU2IK65-F1
#
_cell.length_a   1.000
_cell.length_b   1.000
_cell.length_c   1.000
_cell.angle_alpha   90.00
_cell.angle_beta   90.00
_cell.angle_gamma   90.00
#
_symmetry.space_group_name_H-M   'P 1'
#
loop_
_entity.id
_entity.type
_entity.pdbx_description
1 polymer ?
#
loop_
_entity_poly.entity_id
_entity_poly.type
_entity_poly.pdbx_seq_one_letter_code
_entity_poly.pdbx_strand_id
1 'polypeptide(L)'
;MTTTRLAATLYTRSTDRDFPPEFLSADTVRGLIRRARKNTGVEAVHVYECTDRTGTPLHIAYVRFAQGRWSNVTDVTDIYEIPTAALTDL
;
A
#
# COMPACT_ATOMS: atom_id res chain seq x y z
N MET A 1 -5.25 17.12 21.64
CA MET A 1 -5.78 17.05 20.26
C MET A 1 -4.77 16.30 19.42
N THR A 2 -5.01 15.03 19.15
CA THR A 2 -4.12 14.20 18.33
C THR A 2 -4.44 14.52 16.87
N THR A 3 -3.55 15.22 16.17
CA THR A 3 -3.69 15.48 14.74
C THR A 3 -3.79 14.13 14.04
N THR A 4 -4.98 13.75 13.59
CA THR A 4 -5.19 12.56 12.78
C THR A 4 -4.33 12.72 11.53
N ARG A 5 -3.23 11.99 11.47
CA ARG A 5 -2.32 12.03 10.33
C ARG A 5 -3.07 11.36 9.18
N LEU A 6 -3.63 12.15 8.25
CA LEU A 6 -4.27 11.69 7.02
C LEU A 6 -3.23 11.15 6.01
N ALA A 7 -2.20 10.49 6.50
CA ALA A 7 -1.16 9.88 5.68
C ALA A 7 -1.48 8.40 5.51
N ALA A 8 -1.26 7.90 4.30
CA ALA A 8 -1.23 6.47 4.05
C ALA A 8 0.06 5.87 4.61
N THR A 9 0.02 4.60 4.99
CA THR A 9 1.19 3.85 5.44
C THR A 9 1.50 2.75 4.44
N LEU A 10 2.75 2.67 4.02
CA LEU A 10 3.29 1.59 3.19
C LEU A 10 4.03 0.59 4.07
N TYR A 11 3.66 -0.67 3.92
CA TYR A 11 4.40 -1.82 4.43
C TYR A 11 4.92 -2.62 3.24
N THR A 12 6.24 -2.66 3.06
CA THR A 12 6.87 -3.55 2.08
C THR A 12 7.31 -4.83 2.78
N ARG A 13 6.93 -5.96 2.21
CA ARG A 13 7.35 -7.29 2.67
C ARG A 13 8.00 -8.04 1.53
N SER A 14 9.10 -8.72 1.83
CA SER A 14 9.68 -9.73 0.96
C SER A 14 9.72 -11.08 1.66
N THR A 15 10.00 -12.15 0.92
CA THR A 15 10.18 -13.51 1.45
C THR A 15 11.08 -13.55 2.69
N ASP A 16 12.14 -12.74 2.70
CA ASP A 16 13.20 -12.82 3.72
C ASP A 16 13.20 -11.65 4.71
N ARG A 17 12.39 -10.61 4.49
CA ARG A 17 12.44 -9.39 5.29
C ARG A 17 11.15 -8.57 5.24
N ASP A 18 10.76 -8.09 6.42
CA ASP A 18 9.84 -6.97 6.56
C ASP A 18 10.63 -5.65 6.63
N PHE A 19 10.21 -4.67 5.83
CA PHE A 19 10.81 -3.34 5.85
C PHE A 19 10.07 -2.44 6.85
N PRO A 20 10.76 -1.45 7.45
CA PRO A 20 10.11 -0.46 8.28
C PRO A 20 8.98 0.26 7.53
N PRO A 21 7.87 0.61 8.21
CA PRO A 21 6.76 1.30 7.58
C PRO A 21 7.16 2.71 7.11
N GLU A 22 6.65 3.09 5.95
CA GLU A 22 6.84 4.43 5.37
C GLU A 22 5.52 5.20 5.33
N PHE A 23 5.55 6.49 5.62
CA PHE A 23 4.36 7.36 5.55
C PHE A 23 4.33 8.13 4.24
N LEU A 24 3.25 7.98 3.48
CA LEU A 24 3.06 8.56 2.17
C LEU A 24 1.79 9.41 2.11
N SER A 25 1.75 10.40 1.21
CA SER A 25 0.50 11.11 0.91
C SER A 25 -0.46 10.20 0.13
N ALA A 26 -1.77 10.43 0.28
CA ALA A 26 -2.79 9.68 -0.46
C ALA A 26 -2.61 9.78 -1.98
N ASP A 27 -2.22 10.96 -2.49
CA ASP A 27 -1.93 11.16 -3.92
C ASP A 27 -0.74 10.35 -4.40
N THR A 28 0.33 10.27 -3.60
CA THR A 28 1.49 9.44 -3.91
C THR A 28 1.07 7.98 -4.03
N VAL A 29 0.31 7.48 -3.06
CA VAL A 29 -0.18 6.10 -3.07
C VAL A 29 -1.11 5.83 -4.26
N ARG A 30 -2.02 6.76 -4.58
CA ARG A 30 -2.87 6.67 -5.79
C ARG A 30 -2.05 6.55 -7.07
N GLY A 31 -1.00 7.37 -7.20
CA GLY A 31 -0.06 7.32 -8.31
C GLY A 31 0.66 5.99 -8.42
N LEU A 32 1.15 5.47 -7.29
CA LEU A 32 1.84 4.17 -7.22
C LEU A 32 0.92 3.01 -7.60
N ILE A 33 -0.28 2.94 -7.03
CA ILE A 33 -1.27 1.90 -7.36
C ILE A 33 -1.65 1.97 -8.85
N ARG A 34 -1.90 3.17 -9.38
CA ARG A 34 -2.22 3.36 -10.80
C ARG A 34 -1.08 2.90 -11.70
N ARG A 35 0.18 3.16 -11.31
CA ARG A 35 1.37 2.71 -12.03
C ARG A 35 1.53 1.19 -11.94
N ALA A 36 1.29 0.61 -10.76
CA ALA A 36 1.37 -0.83 -10.53
C ALA A 36 0.41 -1.60 -11.44
N ARG A 37 -0.85 -1.15 -11.56
CA ARG A 37 -1.85 -1.75 -12.46
C ARG A 37 -1.45 -1.77 -13.94
N LYS A 38 -0.50 -0.92 -14.35
CA LYS A 38 -0.01 -0.83 -15.74
C LYS A 38 1.33 -1.51 -15.96
N ASN A 39 1.97 -2.00 -14.89
CA ASN A 39 3.34 -2.50 -14.94
C ASN A 39 3.33 -4.01 -15.18
N THR A 40 4.05 -4.49 -16.20
CA THR A 40 4.14 -5.92 -16.55
C THR A 40 4.88 -6.76 -15.53
N GLY A 41 5.68 -6.16 -14.65
CA GLY A 41 6.33 -6.83 -13.52
C GLY A 41 5.48 -6.83 -12.24
N VAL A 42 4.18 -6.53 -12.32
CA VAL A 42 3.22 -6.67 -11.22
C VAL A 42 2.30 -7.83 -11.56
N GLU A 43 2.23 -8.81 -10.66
CA GLU A 43 1.39 -10.00 -10.83
C GLU A 43 -0.07 -9.67 -10.51
N ALA A 44 -0.30 -8.95 -9.42
CA ALA A 44 -1.65 -8.63 -8.96
C ALA A 44 -1.72 -7.31 -8.20
N VAL A 45 -2.87 -6.63 -8.33
CA VAL A 45 -3.25 -5.49 -7.52
C VAL A 45 -4.66 -5.71 -6.98
N HIS A 46 -4.79 -5.80 -5.66
CA HIS A 46 -6.08 -5.91 -4.98
C HIS A 46 -6.30 -4.71 -4.08
N VAL A 47 -7.54 -4.24 -3.97
CA VAL A 47 -7.92 -3.16 -3.06
C VAL A 47 -9.14 -3.64 -2.30
N TYR A 48 -9.06 -3.54 -0.98
CA TYR A 48 -10.11 -3.93 -0.06
C TYR A 48 -10.52 -2.73 0.78
N GLU A 49 -11.82 -2.63 1.07
CA GLU A 49 -12.35 -1.66 2.02
C GLU A 49 -12.55 -2.38 3.35
N CYS A 50 -12.07 -1.80 4.43
CA CYS A 50 -12.27 -2.34 5.76
C CYS A 50 -12.29 -1.24 6.82
N THR A 51 -12.31 -1.67 8.08
CA THR A 51 -12.31 -0.79 9.24
C THR A 51 -11.21 -1.26 10.17
N ASP A 52 -10.43 -0.34 10.71
CA ASP A 52 -9.38 -0.69 11.66
C ASP A 52 -9.98 -1.10 13.02
N ARG A 53 -9.12 -1.54 13.93
CA ARG A 53 -9.50 -1.92 15.30
C ARG A 53 -10.19 -0.80 16.10
N THR A 54 -10.06 0.46 15.68
CA THR A 54 -10.62 1.63 16.36
C THR A 54 -11.94 2.10 15.73
N GLY A 55 -12.40 1.46 14.66
CA GLY A 55 -13.60 1.87 13.93
C GLY A 55 -13.33 2.86 12.79
N THR A 56 -12.07 3.13 12.45
CA THR A 56 -11.71 4.07 11.38
C THR A 56 -11.78 3.37 10.02
N PRO A 57 -12.57 3.89 9.05
CA PRO A 57 -12.61 3.36 7.69
C PRO A 57 -11.27 3.49 6.97
N LEU A 58 -10.83 2.43 6.31
CA LEU A 58 -9.62 2.43 5.49
C LEU A 58 -9.74 1.56 4.24
N HIS A 59 -8.88 1.87 3.28
CA HIS A 59 -8.64 1.07 2.10
C HIS A 59 -7.27 0.40 2.24
N ILE A 60 -7.22 -0.92 2.09
CA ILE A 60 -5.97 -1.69 2.01
C ILE A 60 -5.72 -2.05 0.55
N ALA A 61 -4.63 -1.56 -0.03
CA ALA A 61 -4.19 -1.96 -1.36
C ALA A 61 -2.99 -2.92 -1.25
N TYR A 62 -3.13 -4.11 -1.83
CA TYR A 62 -2.07 -5.10 -1.99
C TYR A 62 -1.53 -5.07 -3.41
N VAL A 63 -0.23 -4.89 -3.56
CA VAL A 63 0.48 -4.97 -4.84
C VAL A 63 1.48 -6.11 -4.75
N ARG A 64 1.19 -7.23 -5.42
CA ARG A 64 2.10 -8.36 -5.53
C ARG A 64 2.90 -8.22 -6.82
N PHE A 65 4.21 -8.24 -6.69
CA PHE A 65 5.11 -8.14 -7.83
C PHE A 65 5.49 -9.52 -8.36
N ALA A 66 5.72 -9.61 -9.66
CA ALA A 66 6.05 -10.87 -10.32
C ALA A 66 7.40 -11.42 -9.85
N GLN A 67 7.49 -12.74 -9.74
CA GLN A 67 8.74 -13.44 -9.43
C GLN A 67 9.83 -13.09 -10.46
N GLY A 68 11.07 -12.94 -10.00
CA GLY A 68 12.22 -12.61 -10.85
C GLY A 68 12.35 -11.12 -11.19
N ARG A 69 11.46 -10.26 -10.66
CA ARG A 69 11.62 -8.80 -10.77
C ARG A 69 12.81 -8.27 -9.99
N TRP A 70 13.15 -8.88 -8.86
CA TRP A 70 14.35 -8.56 -8.09
C TRP A 70 15.28 -9.76 -8.03
N SER A 71 16.59 -9.47 -8.04
CA SER A 71 17.60 -10.48 -7.74
C SER A 71 17.49 -10.89 -6.28
N ASN A 72 17.57 -12.20 -6.02
CA ASN A 72 17.63 -12.81 -4.68
C ASN A 72 16.36 -12.68 -3.82
N VAL A 73 15.22 -12.29 -4.39
CA VAL A 73 13.94 -12.26 -3.68
C VAL A 73 12.86 -12.89 -4.56
N THR A 74 12.14 -13.87 -4.03
CA THR A 74 11.10 -14.59 -4.81
C THR A 74 9.79 -13.83 -4.87
N ASP A 75 9.41 -13.19 -3.77
CA ASP A 75 8.12 -12.51 -3.63
C ASP A 75 8.32 -11.19 -2.91
N VAL A 76 7.81 -10.11 -3.49
CA VAL A 76 7.70 -8.81 -2.82
C VAL A 76 6.24 -8.36 -2.92
N THR A 77 5.74 -7.87 -1.80
CA THR A 77 4.40 -7.31 -1.71
C THR A 77 4.48 -5.95 -1.04
N ASP A 78 3.91 -4.95 -1.70
CA ASP A 78 3.63 -3.66 -1.08
C ASP A 78 2.17 -3.66 -0.59
N ILE A 79 1.99 -3.27 0.67
CA ILE A 79 0.69 -3.15 1.31
C ILE A 79 0.51 -1.69 1.71
N TYR A 80 -0.47 -1.03 1.12
CA TYR A 80 -0.81 0.35 1.46
C TYR A 80 -2.06 0.35 2.34
N GLU A 81 -1.95 0.90 3.54
CA GLU A 81 -3.08 1.24 4.38
C GLU A 81 -3.41 2.72 4.19
N ILE A 82 -4.61 3.03 3.69
CA ILE A 82 -5.01 4.38 3.32
C ILE A 82 -6.28 4.73 4.11
N PRO A 83 -6.23 5.70 5.05
CA PRO A 83 -7.44 6.18 5.69
C PRO A 83 -8.43 6.68 4.64
N THR A 84 -9.69 6.25 4.69
CA THR A 84 -10.69 6.66 3.68
C THR A 84 -10.86 8.17 3.65
N ALA A 85 -10.75 8.83 4.80
CA ALA A 85 -10.77 10.29 4.90
C ALA A 85 -9.66 10.97 4.05
N ALA A 86 -8.49 10.34 3.93
CA ALA A 86 -7.38 10.85 3.11
C ALA A 86 -7.64 10.71 1.59
N LEU A 87 -8.64 9.92 1.19
CA LEU A 87 -9.07 9.81 -0.20
C LEU A 87 -10.14 10.86 -0.57
N THR A 88 -10.84 11.41 0.42
CA THR A 88 -11.95 12.35 0.21
C THR A 88 -11.59 13.81 0.44
N ASP A 89 -10.42 14.10 1.00
CA ASP A 89 -9.90 15.45 1.29
C ASP A 89 -9.40 16.19 0.02
N LEU A 90 -10.17 16.11 -1.07
CA LEU A 90 -9.91 16.76 -2.36
C LEU A 90 -10.28 18.25 -2.34
#